data_AF-A0A8H4AJC4-F1
#
_entry.id   AF-A0A8H4AJC4-F1
#
_cell.length_a   1.000
_cell.length_b   1.000
_cell.length_c   1.000
_cell.angle_alpha   90.00
_cell.angle_beta   90.00
_cell.angle_gamma   90.00
#
_symmetry.space_group_name_H-M   'P 1'
#
loop_
_entity.id
_entity.type
_entity.pdbx_description
1 polymer ?
#
loop_
_entity_poly.entity_id
_entity_poly.type
_entity_poly.pdbx_seq_one_letter_code
_entity_poly.pdbx_strand_id
1 'polypeptide(L)'
;MKQKKIFKNFRSYRYYKVLKLSFFILILILYSILLIVCFSESEEEKYDSPIFDGTYACHDSISCGIKYGKSACNISTDSQFKEVFMSALYTENYFKGSLLLGYTIKKYHPNHAMYLLYFPSQISASLVCQLKAVGWIMKEVERIPVPWDGHLYGNFDDQFTKLQMWSLIEFDSIIYIDSDAIVLQRIDNLFKMITPYAKFEFAAAPDVLDWQILTKFNAGNFLTAHFTGQNQN
;
A
#
# COMPACT_ATOMS: atom_id res chain seq x y z
N MET A 1 48.31 -68.40 9.30
CA MET A 1 47.50 -67.62 10.27
C MET A 1 47.36 -66.11 9.95
N LYS A 2 47.57 -65.63 8.70
CA LYS A 2 47.53 -64.18 8.35
C LYS A 2 46.32 -63.70 7.52
N GLN A 3 45.59 -64.58 6.81
CA GLN A 3 44.48 -64.13 5.94
C GLN A 3 43.18 -63.75 6.69
N LYS A 4 42.87 -64.35 7.86
CA LYS A 4 41.65 -64.01 8.64
C LYS A 4 41.65 -62.58 9.22
N LYS A 5 42.82 -61.94 9.38
CA LYS A 5 42.96 -60.59 9.97
C LYS A 5 42.60 -59.47 8.97
N ILE A 6 42.89 -59.68 7.68
CA ILE A 6 42.63 -58.71 6.60
C ILE A 6 41.14 -58.61 6.27
N PHE A 7 40.42 -59.74 6.27
CA PHE A 7 38.97 -59.77 6.02
C PHE A 7 38.14 -59.13 7.15
N LYS A 8 38.57 -59.21 8.42
CA LYS A 8 37.91 -58.50 9.54
C LYS A 8 38.02 -56.98 9.38
N ASN A 9 39.17 -56.47 8.93
CA ASN A 9 39.37 -55.03 8.68
C ASN A 9 38.51 -54.50 7.53
N PHE A 10 38.31 -55.27 6.45
CA PHE A 10 37.43 -54.87 5.35
C PHE A 10 35.95 -54.79 5.74
N ARG A 11 35.47 -55.73 6.57
CA ARG A 11 34.09 -55.73 7.07
C ARG A 11 33.82 -54.55 8.01
N SER A 12 34.79 -54.22 8.86
CA SER A 12 34.75 -53.05 9.75
C SER A 12 34.78 -51.73 8.98
N TYR A 13 35.57 -51.63 7.91
CA TYR A 13 35.65 -50.43 7.06
C TYR A 13 34.35 -50.19 6.28
N ARG A 14 33.74 -51.25 5.73
CA ARG A 14 32.45 -51.16 5.04
C ARG A 14 31.32 -50.79 6.02
N TYR A 15 31.35 -51.33 7.24
CA TYR A 15 30.41 -50.95 8.31
C TYR A 15 30.56 -49.48 8.70
N TYR A 16 31.79 -48.99 8.88
CA TYR A 16 32.06 -47.59 9.20
C TYR A 16 31.58 -46.64 8.08
N LYS A 17 31.76 -47.03 6.81
CA LYS A 17 31.32 -46.25 5.66
C LYS A 17 29.79 -46.15 5.57
N VAL A 18 29.09 -47.25 5.85
CA VAL A 18 27.61 -47.29 5.93
C VAL A 18 27.12 -46.44 7.11
N LEU A 19 27.74 -46.59 8.29
CA LEU A 19 27.37 -45.82 9.48
C LEU A 19 27.55 -44.30 9.27
N LYS A 20 28.66 -43.91 8.63
CA LYS A 20 28.95 -42.49 8.30
C LYS A 20 27.97 -41.92 7.28
N LEU A 21 27.54 -42.73 6.30
CA LEU A 21 26.53 -42.32 5.33
C LEU A 21 25.14 -42.20 5.97
N SER A 22 24.75 -43.15 6.83
CA SER A 22 23.50 -43.09 7.58
C SER A 22 23.45 -41.87 8.51
N PHE A 23 24.55 -41.53 9.17
CA PHE A 23 24.63 -40.34 10.02
C PHE A 23 24.52 -39.03 9.21
N PHE A 24 25.14 -38.97 8.03
CA PHE A 24 25.05 -37.81 7.15
C PHE A 24 23.62 -37.61 6.61
N ILE A 25 22.95 -38.70 6.22
CA ILE A 25 21.54 -38.66 5.78
C ILE A 25 20.64 -38.20 6.93
N LEU A 26 20.88 -38.66 8.16
CA LEU A 26 20.11 -38.23 9.34
C LEU A 26 20.27 -36.72 9.57
N ILE A 27 21.47 -36.17 9.43
CA ILE A 27 21.71 -34.72 9.55
C ILE A 27 20.94 -33.95 8.47
N LEU A 28 20.97 -34.41 7.21
CA LEU A 28 20.22 -33.76 6.13
C LEU A 28 18.71 -33.79 6.37
N ILE A 29 18.18 -34.92 6.87
CA ILE A 29 16.76 -35.04 7.23
C ILE A 29 16.43 -34.08 8.37
N LEU A 30 17.23 -34.05 9.45
CA LEU A 30 17.02 -33.14 10.57
C LEU A 30 17.09 -31.67 10.14
N TYR A 31 18.03 -31.31 9.27
CA TYR A 31 18.13 -29.96 8.71
C TYR A 31 16.92 -29.60 7.84
N SER A 32 16.44 -30.53 7.01
CA SER A 32 15.24 -30.31 6.21
C SER A 32 13.98 -30.13 7.07
N ILE A 33 13.85 -30.90 8.16
CA ILE A 33 12.76 -30.76 9.12
C ILE A 33 12.86 -29.41 9.83
N LEU A 34 14.06 -29.00 10.25
CA LEU A 34 14.28 -27.69 10.88
C LEU A 34 13.89 -26.54 9.93
N LEU A 35 14.27 -26.62 8.65
CA LEU A 35 13.86 -25.64 7.63
C LEU A 35 12.34 -25.60 7.46
N ILE A 36 11.68 -26.75 7.41
CA ILE A 36 10.21 -26.82 7.28
C ILE A 36 9.53 -26.23 8.51
N VAL A 37 10.00 -26.56 9.72
CA VAL A 37 9.44 -26.04 10.97
C VAL A 37 9.64 -24.52 11.05
N CYS A 38 10.85 -24.02 10.81
CA CYS A 38 11.14 -22.59 10.81
C CYS A 38 10.36 -21.82 9.72
N PHE A 39 10.08 -22.41 8.56
CA PHE A 39 9.24 -21.78 7.54
C PHE A 39 7.74 -21.90 7.84
N SER A 40 7.30 -22.95 8.54
CA SER A 40 5.89 -23.12 8.92
C SER A 40 5.47 -22.24 10.08
N GLU A 41 6.44 -21.70 10.84
CA GLU A 41 6.22 -20.86 12.02
C GLU A 41 6.25 -19.35 11.69
N SER A 42 6.16 -18.98 10.41
CA SER A 42 5.62 -17.66 10.07
C SER A 42 4.10 -17.74 10.20
N GLU A 43 3.58 -17.68 11.43
CA GLU A 43 2.19 -17.28 11.60
C GLU A 43 2.01 -15.96 10.83
N GLU A 44 1.11 -15.96 9.85
CA GLU A 44 0.61 -14.70 9.28
C GLU A 44 0.20 -13.85 10.47
N GLU A 45 0.91 -12.74 10.72
CA GLU A 45 0.55 -11.82 11.80
C GLU A 45 -0.92 -11.43 11.61
N LYS A 46 -1.79 -12.07 12.39
CA LYS A 46 -3.21 -11.76 12.38
C LYS A 46 -3.34 -10.45 13.12
N TYR A 47 -3.23 -9.37 12.36
CA TYR A 47 -3.24 -8.00 12.82
C TYR A 47 -4.62 -7.67 13.41
N ASP A 48 -4.81 -7.94 14.71
CA ASP A 48 -6.05 -7.71 15.46
C ASP A 48 -6.17 -6.21 15.81
N SER A 49 -6.21 -5.37 14.77
CA SER A 49 -6.28 -3.92 14.91
C SER A 49 -7.70 -3.49 15.24
N PRO A 50 -7.91 -2.45 16.07
CA PRO A 50 -9.21 -1.77 16.22
C PRO A 50 -9.78 -1.20 14.90
N ILE A 51 -8.94 -1.13 13.85
CA ILE A 51 -9.30 -0.79 12.47
C ILE A 51 -10.00 -1.97 11.76
N PHE A 52 -9.96 -3.17 12.34
CA PHE A 52 -10.62 -4.37 11.81
C PHE A 52 -12.13 -4.28 12.03
N ASP A 53 -12.75 -3.37 11.29
CA ASP A 53 -14.13 -3.54 10.90
C ASP A 53 -14.13 -4.57 9.76
N GLY A 54 -14.62 -5.77 10.09
CA GLY A 54 -14.80 -6.85 9.13
C GLY A 54 -15.70 -6.47 7.95
N THR A 55 -16.30 -5.28 7.95
CA THR A 55 -17.02 -4.67 6.83
C THR A 55 -16.08 -3.99 5.82
N TYR A 56 -14.91 -3.48 6.21
CA TYR A 56 -14.06 -2.60 5.36
C TYR A 56 -12.61 -3.06 5.15
N ALA A 57 -12.01 -3.86 6.04
CA ALA A 57 -10.62 -4.30 5.92
C ALA A 57 -10.50 -5.83 5.78
N CYS A 58 -9.46 -6.30 5.08
CA CYS A 58 -9.11 -7.72 4.93
C CYS A 58 -7.60 -7.88 5.12
N HIS A 59 -7.14 -9.08 5.49
CA HIS A 59 -5.72 -9.32 5.80
C HIS A 59 -4.85 -9.56 4.56
N ASP A 60 -5.44 -10.06 3.48
CA ASP A 60 -4.70 -10.54 2.31
C ASP A 60 -5.63 -10.63 1.08
N SER A 61 -5.05 -10.87 -0.10
CA SER A 61 -5.82 -10.97 -1.35
C SER A 61 -6.82 -12.15 -1.39
N ILE A 62 -6.52 -13.25 -0.69
CA ILE A 62 -7.38 -14.43 -0.58
C ILE A 62 -8.58 -14.10 0.31
N SER A 63 -8.37 -13.51 1.49
CA SER A 63 -9.45 -13.09 2.39
C SER A 63 -10.30 -11.97 1.77
N CYS A 64 -9.70 -11.02 1.04
CA CYS A 64 -10.42 -10.07 0.19
C CYS A 64 -11.33 -10.79 -0.80
N GLY A 65 -10.78 -11.75 -1.56
CA GLY A 65 -11.52 -12.52 -2.56
C GLY A 65 -12.61 -13.40 -1.98
N ILE A 66 -12.46 -13.94 -0.77
CA ILE A 66 -13.51 -14.72 -0.12
C ILE A 66 -14.67 -13.81 0.32
N LYS A 67 -14.36 -12.66 0.91
CA LYS A 67 -15.37 -11.72 1.43
C LYS A 67 -16.16 -11.02 0.32
N TYR A 68 -15.50 -10.62 -0.77
CA TYR A 68 -16.13 -9.86 -1.86
C TYR A 68 -16.43 -10.70 -3.12
N GLY A 69 -16.39 -12.04 -3.00
CA GLY A 69 -16.54 -12.98 -4.11
C GLY A 69 -15.21 -13.21 -4.84
N LYS A 70 -14.95 -14.48 -5.24
CA LYS A 70 -13.64 -15.02 -5.68
C LYS A 70 -12.89 -14.27 -6.82
N SER A 71 -13.43 -13.16 -7.32
CA SER A 71 -12.89 -12.29 -8.36
C SER A 71 -12.75 -10.81 -7.94
N ALA A 72 -12.72 -10.51 -6.63
CA ALA A 72 -12.82 -9.16 -6.06
C ALA A 72 -11.80 -8.11 -6.56
N CYS A 73 -10.70 -8.49 -7.23
CA CYS A 73 -9.79 -7.46 -7.77
C CYS A 73 -10.29 -6.83 -9.09
N ASN A 74 -11.40 -7.33 -9.67
CA ASN A 74 -12.16 -6.72 -10.77
C ASN A 74 -13.38 -5.95 -10.24
N ILE A 75 -13.15 -4.97 -9.37
CA ILE A 75 -14.20 -4.01 -9.00
C ILE A 75 -14.33 -3.02 -10.15
N SER A 76 -15.48 -3.03 -10.83
CA SER A 76 -15.82 -2.05 -11.86
C SER A 76 -16.03 -0.69 -11.21
N THR A 77 -15.17 0.27 -11.53
CA THR A 77 -15.24 1.65 -11.07
C THR A 77 -15.68 2.51 -12.24
N ASP A 78 -16.98 2.64 -12.45
CA ASP A 78 -17.46 3.68 -13.36
C ASP A 78 -18.69 4.35 -12.79
N SER A 79 -18.41 5.33 -11.95
CA SER A 79 -19.33 6.40 -11.65
C SER A 79 -18.57 7.69 -11.87
N GLN A 80 -19.15 8.55 -12.70
CA GLN A 80 -18.61 9.84 -13.09
C GLN A 80 -18.68 10.82 -11.91
N PHE A 81 -17.85 10.57 -10.88
CA PHE A 81 -17.75 11.44 -9.74
C PHE A 81 -17.01 12.72 -10.13
N LYS A 82 -17.56 13.87 -9.73
CA LYS A 82 -16.95 15.18 -9.94
C LYS A 82 -16.14 15.66 -8.73
N GLU A 83 -16.54 15.26 -7.54
CA GLU A 83 -15.89 15.58 -6.28
C GLU A 83 -15.27 14.30 -5.71
N VAL A 84 -13.96 14.30 -5.51
CA VAL A 84 -13.24 13.09 -5.10
C VAL A 84 -12.24 13.36 -3.99
N PHE A 85 -12.05 12.35 -3.13
CA PHE A 85 -10.88 12.28 -2.27
C PHE A 85 -9.71 11.70 -3.06
N MET A 86 -8.49 12.14 -2.77
CA MET A 86 -7.30 11.61 -3.41
C MET A 86 -6.14 11.46 -2.43
N SER A 87 -5.32 10.44 -2.65
CA SER A 87 -4.03 10.27 -2.00
C SER A 87 -3.04 9.69 -3.01
N ALA A 88 -1.79 9.49 -2.59
CA ALA A 88 -0.75 8.87 -3.40
C ALA A 88 0.01 7.79 -2.60
N LEU A 89 0.37 6.71 -3.28
CA LEU A 89 1.18 5.61 -2.76
C LEU A 89 2.17 5.15 -3.81
N TYR A 90 3.39 5.67 -3.73
CA TYR A 90 4.46 5.35 -4.69
C TYR A 90 5.34 4.19 -4.26
N THR A 91 5.42 3.91 -2.96
CA THR A 91 6.17 2.78 -2.37
C THR A 91 5.29 2.05 -1.36
N GLU A 92 5.57 0.78 -1.07
CA GLU A 92 4.78 0.00 -0.10
C GLU A 92 4.94 0.48 1.36
N ASN A 93 5.89 1.38 1.66
CA ASN A 93 6.19 1.85 3.02
C ASN A 93 4.99 2.54 3.70
N TYR A 94 4.13 3.18 2.92
CA TYR A 94 2.95 3.89 3.42
C TYR A 94 1.65 3.11 3.24
N PHE A 95 1.72 1.83 2.84
CA PHE A 95 0.56 0.99 2.59
C PHE A 95 -0.43 0.96 3.77
N LYS A 96 0.09 0.76 4.99
CA LYS A 96 -0.73 0.74 6.22
C LYS A 96 -1.45 2.08 6.44
N GLY A 97 -0.77 3.17 6.14
CA GLY A 97 -1.32 4.52 6.18
C GLY A 97 -2.44 4.71 5.17
N SER A 98 -2.23 4.30 3.91
CA SER A 98 -3.26 4.35 2.86
C SER A 98 -4.48 3.50 3.19
N LEU A 99 -4.31 2.32 3.80
CA LEU A 99 -5.43 1.51 4.28
C LEU A 99 -6.24 2.25 5.36
N LEU A 100 -5.55 2.81 6.36
CA LEU A 100 -6.21 3.53 7.45
C LEU A 100 -6.93 4.79 6.95
N LEU A 101 -6.26 5.58 6.11
CA LEU A 101 -6.87 6.76 5.49
C LEU A 101 -8.12 6.35 4.70
N GLY A 102 -8.02 5.36 3.82
CA GLY A 102 -9.16 4.87 3.03
C GLY A 102 -10.32 4.41 3.92
N TYR A 103 -10.04 3.67 5.00
CA TYR A 103 -11.05 3.24 5.96
C TYR A 103 -11.76 4.43 6.60
N THR A 104 -10.99 5.42 7.07
CA THR A 104 -11.58 6.61 7.70
C THR A 104 -12.39 7.45 6.72
N ILE A 105 -11.92 7.64 5.49
CA ILE A 105 -12.70 8.30 4.43
C ILE A 105 -13.99 7.53 4.20
N LYS A 106 -13.94 6.20 4.00
CA LYS A 106 -15.13 5.40 3.72
C LYS A 106 -16.15 5.42 4.86
N LYS A 107 -15.67 5.42 6.12
CA LYS A 107 -16.49 5.52 7.32
C LYS A 107 -17.28 6.83 7.40
N TYR A 108 -16.67 7.97 7.08
CA TYR A 108 -17.32 9.28 7.16
C TYR A 108 -17.96 9.74 5.84
N HIS A 109 -17.52 9.19 4.71
CA HIS A 109 -17.93 9.56 3.35
C HIS A 109 -18.23 8.32 2.47
N PRO A 110 -19.23 7.49 2.84
CA PRO A 110 -19.48 6.21 2.16
C PRO A 110 -19.84 6.35 0.66
N ASN A 111 -20.33 7.51 0.25
CA ASN A 111 -20.81 7.80 -1.11
C ASN A 111 -19.82 8.62 -1.97
N HIS A 112 -18.68 9.04 -1.43
CA HIS A 112 -17.67 9.74 -2.23
C HIS A 112 -16.67 8.74 -2.80
N ALA A 113 -16.20 9.01 -4.03
CA ALA A 113 -15.04 8.30 -4.56
C ALA A 113 -13.76 8.73 -3.85
N MET A 114 -12.84 7.78 -3.74
CA MET A 114 -11.49 8.03 -3.28
C MET A 114 -10.49 7.35 -4.23
N TYR A 115 -9.59 8.14 -4.81
CA TYR A 115 -8.60 7.69 -5.78
C TYR A 115 -7.21 7.62 -5.14
N LEU A 116 -6.45 6.58 -5.46
CA LEU A 116 -5.07 6.43 -5.00
C LEU A 116 -4.13 6.41 -6.21
N LEU A 117 -3.31 7.46 -6.34
CA LEU A 117 -2.28 7.51 -7.36
C LEU A 117 -1.18 6.49 -7.01
N TYR A 118 -0.75 5.67 -7.96
CA TYR A 118 0.28 4.67 -7.70
C TYR A 118 1.09 4.29 -8.94
N PHE A 119 2.25 3.67 -8.71
CA PHE A 119 3.07 3.05 -9.74
C PHE A 119 2.78 1.54 -9.80
N PRO A 120 2.25 1.00 -10.91
CA PRO A 120 1.98 -0.43 -11.05
C PRO A 120 3.20 -1.32 -10.82
N SER A 121 4.40 -0.81 -11.12
CA SER A 121 5.66 -1.54 -10.94
C SER A 121 6.20 -1.54 -9.51
N GLN A 122 5.70 -0.66 -8.63
CA GLN A 122 6.22 -0.53 -7.26
C GLN A 122 5.31 -1.10 -6.17
N ILE A 123 4.02 -1.32 -6.47
CA ILE A 123 3.05 -1.85 -5.51
C ILE A 123 2.58 -3.22 -5.96
N SER A 124 2.76 -4.23 -5.10
CA SER A 124 2.38 -5.60 -5.41
C SER A 124 0.87 -5.79 -5.57
N ALA A 125 0.48 -6.73 -6.43
CA ALA A 125 -0.93 -7.00 -6.74
C ALA A 125 -1.77 -7.36 -5.49
N SER A 126 -1.15 -7.99 -4.49
CA SER A 126 -1.80 -8.30 -3.22
C SER A 126 -2.21 -7.03 -2.46
N LEU A 127 -1.31 -6.05 -2.35
CA LEU A 127 -1.59 -4.78 -1.68
C LEU A 127 -2.60 -3.94 -2.45
N VAL A 128 -2.48 -3.91 -3.79
CA VAL A 128 -3.48 -3.27 -4.66
C VAL A 128 -4.87 -3.82 -4.38
N CYS A 129 -5.02 -5.15 -4.23
CA CYS A 129 -6.31 -5.75 -3.96
C CYS A 129 -6.85 -5.42 -2.55
N GLN A 130 -5.97 -5.31 -1.54
CA GLN A 130 -6.36 -4.86 -0.20
C GLN A 130 -6.82 -3.39 -0.19
N LEU A 131 -6.13 -2.50 -0.91
CA LEU A 131 -6.51 -1.10 -1.04
C LEU A 131 -7.88 -0.95 -1.73
N LYS A 132 -8.11 -1.72 -2.81
CA LYS A 132 -9.41 -1.80 -3.48
C LYS A 132 -10.52 -2.30 -2.56
N ALA A 133 -10.23 -3.26 -1.69
CA ALA A 133 -11.22 -3.79 -0.74
C ALA A 133 -11.70 -2.76 0.29
N VAL A 134 -10.83 -1.83 0.70
CA VAL A 134 -11.20 -0.67 1.53
C VAL A 134 -12.05 0.34 0.75
N GLY A 135 -11.93 0.36 -0.57
CA GLY A 135 -12.71 1.17 -1.49
C GLY A 135 -11.88 2.16 -2.32
N TRP A 136 -10.55 2.05 -2.32
CA TRP A 136 -9.71 2.88 -3.19
C TRP A 136 -9.91 2.52 -4.66
N ILE A 137 -10.05 3.54 -5.48
CA ILE A 137 -9.96 3.44 -6.94
C ILE A 137 -8.51 3.70 -7.32
N MET A 138 -7.80 2.68 -7.77
CA MET A 138 -6.38 2.76 -8.07
C MET A 138 -6.18 3.48 -9.40
N LYS A 139 -5.48 4.62 -9.40
CA LYS A 139 -5.18 5.42 -10.59
C LYS A 139 -3.70 5.28 -10.92
N GLU A 140 -3.40 4.58 -12.00
CA GLU A 140 -2.03 4.43 -12.50
C GLU A 140 -1.53 5.78 -12.99
N VAL A 141 -0.31 6.13 -12.61
CA VAL A 141 0.34 7.37 -13.04
C VAL A 141 1.79 7.12 -13.46
N GLU A 142 2.27 7.95 -14.38
CA GLU A 142 3.69 7.96 -14.73
C GLU A 142 4.47 8.85 -13.75
N ARG A 143 5.64 8.36 -13.35
CA ARG A 143 6.54 9.06 -12.45
C ARG A 143 6.98 10.39 -13.07
N ILE A 144 6.78 11.48 -12.34
CA ILE A 144 7.41 12.76 -12.68
C ILE A 144 8.72 12.85 -11.89
N PRO A 145 9.90 12.88 -12.54
CA PRO A 145 11.16 13.07 -11.85
C PRO A 145 11.28 14.53 -11.35
N VAL A 146 12.17 14.73 -10.39
CA VAL A 146 12.59 16.09 -10.01
C VAL A 146 13.22 16.80 -11.24
N PRO A 147 12.87 18.07 -11.51
CA PRO A 147 13.31 18.75 -12.73
C PRO A 147 14.74 19.33 -12.68
N TRP A 148 15.51 19.01 -11.64
CA TRP A 148 16.90 19.46 -11.45
C TRP A 148 17.81 18.29 -11.08
N ASP A 149 19.12 18.50 -11.24
CA ASP A 149 20.12 17.55 -10.80
C ASP A 149 20.18 17.50 -9.27
N GLY A 150 19.68 16.42 -8.68
CA GLY A 150 19.68 16.21 -7.24
C GLY A 150 18.55 15.31 -6.76
N HIS A 151 18.35 15.29 -5.44
CA HIS A 151 17.29 14.53 -4.78
C HIS A 151 16.56 15.44 -3.80
N LEU A 152 15.29 15.17 -3.58
CA LEU A 152 14.55 15.70 -2.45
C LEU A 152 15.06 15.07 -1.15
N TYR A 153 14.92 15.80 -0.06
CA TYR A 153 15.23 15.30 1.27
C TYR A 153 14.48 13.99 1.53
N GLY A 154 15.10 13.03 2.23
CA GLY A 154 14.43 11.78 2.62
C GLY A 154 14.05 10.85 1.46
N ASN A 155 14.63 11.01 0.27
CA ASN A 155 14.29 10.24 -0.94
C ASN A 155 12.82 10.42 -1.37
N PHE A 156 12.26 11.60 -1.14
CA PHE A 156 10.89 11.94 -1.54
C PHE A 156 10.76 12.32 -3.03
N ASP A 157 11.70 11.93 -3.89
CA ASP A 157 11.71 12.28 -5.32
C ASP A 157 10.40 11.92 -6.02
N ASP A 158 9.81 10.79 -5.64
CA ASP A 158 8.56 10.30 -6.20
C ASP A 158 7.37 11.20 -5.86
N GLN A 159 7.45 11.99 -4.79
CA GLN A 159 6.41 12.93 -4.37
C GLN A 159 6.18 14.05 -5.38
N PHE A 160 7.12 14.32 -6.29
CA PHE A 160 6.88 15.27 -7.37
C PHE A 160 5.75 14.78 -8.32
N THR A 161 5.55 13.46 -8.40
CA THR A 161 4.45 12.82 -9.14
C THR A 161 3.08 13.20 -8.59
N LYS A 162 2.98 13.62 -7.33
CA LYS A 162 1.73 14.12 -6.72
C LYS A 162 1.09 15.23 -7.57
N LEU A 163 1.91 16.03 -8.26
CA LEU A 163 1.44 17.07 -9.18
C LEU A 163 0.57 16.54 -10.33
N GLN A 164 0.67 15.25 -10.68
CA GLN A 164 -0.17 14.62 -11.73
C GLN A 164 -1.66 14.82 -11.47
N MET A 165 -2.09 14.95 -10.21
CA MET A 165 -3.52 15.17 -9.91
C MET A 165 -4.08 16.42 -10.57
N TRP A 166 -3.25 17.45 -10.85
CA TRP A 166 -3.71 18.64 -11.56
C TRP A 166 -3.99 18.40 -13.05
N SER A 167 -3.55 17.27 -13.61
CA SER A 167 -3.88 16.87 -14.98
C SER A 167 -5.21 16.11 -15.06
N LEU A 168 -5.80 15.73 -13.91
CA LEU A 168 -7.02 14.92 -13.84
C LEU A 168 -8.28 15.78 -13.97
N ILE A 169 -8.42 16.42 -15.13
CA ILE A 169 -9.50 17.35 -15.47
C ILE A 169 -10.89 16.69 -15.57
N GLU A 170 -10.99 15.36 -15.45
CA GLU A 170 -12.27 14.69 -15.31
C GLU A 170 -12.99 15.06 -14.00
N PHE A 171 -12.23 15.42 -12.96
CA PHE A 171 -12.73 15.84 -11.64
C PHE A 171 -12.87 17.35 -11.59
N ASP A 172 -13.95 17.82 -10.98
CA ASP A 172 -14.19 19.25 -10.77
C ASP A 172 -13.46 19.73 -9.51
N SER A 173 -13.43 18.90 -8.45
CA SER A 173 -12.73 19.20 -7.19
C SER A 173 -12.10 17.96 -6.55
N ILE A 174 -10.91 18.14 -6.00
CA ILE A 174 -10.12 17.11 -5.33
C ILE A 174 -9.81 17.58 -3.90
N ILE A 175 -10.14 16.75 -2.90
CA ILE A 175 -9.57 16.84 -1.56
C ILE A 175 -8.42 15.86 -1.49
N TYR A 176 -7.20 16.38 -1.45
CA TYR A 176 -6.00 15.56 -1.31
C TYR A 176 -5.63 15.42 0.17
N ILE A 177 -5.29 14.20 0.58
CA ILE A 177 -4.80 13.87 1.92
C ILE A 177 -3.64 12.88 1.79
N ASP A 178 -2.46 13.20 2.35
CA ASP A 178 -1.33 12.29 2.40
C ASP A 178 -1.67 11.04 3.23
N SER A 179 -1.08 9.90 2.86
CA SER A 179 -1.38 8.60 3.47
C SER A 179 -0.90 8.47 4.92
N ASP A 180 -0.22 9.47 5.48
CA ASP A 180 0.15 9.57 6.90
C ASP A 180 -0.84 10.40 7.74
N ALA A 181 -1.99 10.78 7.17
CA ALA A 181 -3.08 11.44 7.87
C ALA A 181 -4.35 10.55 7.95
N ILE A 182 -5.32 10.99 8.77
CA ILE A 182 -6.61 10.31 8.96
C ILE A 182 -7.76 11.30 9.00
N VAL A 183 -8.96 10.83 8.63
CA VAL A 183 -10.20 11.60 8.72
C VAL A 183 -10.93 11.24 10.01
N LEU A 184 -11.18 12.22 10.88
CA LEU A 184 -11.84 11.99 12.18
C LEU A 184 -13.33 12.32 12.20
N GLN A 185 -13.82 13.03 11.18
CA GLN A 185 -15.20 13.46 11.03
C GLN A 185 -15.50 13.81 9.57
N ARG A 186 -16.76 14.12 9.26
CA ARG A 186 -17.15 14.57 7.91
C ARG A 186 -16.48 15.89 7.54
N ILE A 187 -15.86 15.92 6.35
CA ILE A 187 -15.17 17.08 5.75
C ILE A 187 -15.61 17.36 4.30
N ASP A 188 -16.74 16.80 3.85
CA ASP A 188 -17.26 16.97 2.48
C ASP A 188 -17.77 18.39 2.21
N ASN A 189 -18.05 19.16 3.27
CA ASN A 189 -18.34 20.58 3.16
C ASN A 189 -17.17 21.39 2.54
N LEU A 190 -15.93 20.87 2.60
CA LEU A 190 -14.78 21.55 2.02
C LEU A 190 -14.86 21.63 0.48
N PHE A 191 -15.54 20.70 -0.19
CA PHE A 191 -15.80 20.79 -1.64
C PHE A 191 -16.57 22.06 -2.01
N LYS A 192 -17.40 22.59 -1.09
CA LYS A 192 -18.14 23.84 -1.30
C LYS A 192 -17.25 25.09 -1.19
N MET A 193 -16.08 24.97 -0.57
CA MET A 193 -15.13 26.08 -0.45
C MET A 193 -14.40 26.32 -1.77
N ILE A 194 -14.05 25.26 -2.49
CA ILE A 194 -13.37 25.34 -3.79
C ILE A 194 -14.24 24.71 -4.85
N THR A 195 -14.98 25.57 -5.54
CA THR A 195 -15.81 25.19 -6.67
C THR A 195 -15.23 25.80 -7.95
N PRO A 196 -15.60 25.29 -9.14
CA PRO A 196 -15.34 25.97 -10.41
C PRO A 196 -15.99 27.36 -10.53
N TYR A 197 -16.66 27.87 -9.49
CA TYR A 197 -17.21 29.22 -9.42
C TYR A 197 -16.60 30.04 -8.26
N ALA A 198 -15.75 29.43 -7.42
CA ALA A 198 -15.03 30.13 -6.37
C ALA A 198 -13.95 31.04 -6.99
N LYS A 199 -13.49 32.08 -6.27
CA LYS A 199 -12.41 32.97 -6.76
C LYS A 199 -11.00 32.37 -6.60
N PHE A 200 -10.90 31.14 -6.11
CA PHE A 200 -9.63 30.48 -5.78
C PHE A 200 -9.73 28.99 -6.12
N GLU A 201 -8.64 28.44 -6.66
CA GLU A 201 -8.50 27.05 -7.14
C GLU A 201 -7.79 26.13 -6.15
N PHE A 202 -7.31 26.71 -5.06
CA PHE A 202 -6.44 26.03 -4.10
C PHE A 202 -6.68 26.56 -2.69
N ALA A 203 -6.76 25.67 -1.72
CA ALA A 203 -6.74 26.01 -0.31
C ALA A 203 -6.05 24.90 0.48
N ALA A 204 -5.31 25.29 1.52
CA ALA A 204 -4.56 24.40 2.37
C ALA A 204 -4.50 24.99 3.78
N ALA A 205 -4.30 24.14 4.78
CA ALA A 205 -4.03 24.61 6.13
C ALA A 205 -2.64 25.27 6.20
N PRO A 206 -2.43 26.27 7.07
CA PRO A 206 -1.10 26.80 7.31
C PRO A 206 -0.19 25.71 7.90
N ASP A 207 1.10 25.76 7.58
CA ASP A 207 2.07 24.84 8.13
C ASP A 207 2.43 25.22 9.57
N VAL A 208 2.54 24.22 10.44
CA VAL A 208 2.91 24.42 11.84
C VAL A 208 4.16 23.61 12.13
N LEU A 209 5.27 24.31 12.37
CA LEU A 209 6.53 23.71 12.77
C LEU A 209 6.93 24.29 14.12
N ASP A 210 7.28 23.44 15.08
CA ASP A 210 7.67 23.85 16.44
C ASP A 210 6.66 24.81 17.11
N TRP A 211 5.37 24.55 16.93
CA TRP A 211 4.25 25.35 17.45
C TRP A 211 4.14 26.77 16.87
N GLN A 212 4.86 27.06 15.79
CA GLN A 212 4.79 28.34 15.10
C GLN A 212 4.06 28.16 13.77
N ILE A 213 3.07 29.04 13.53
CA ILE A 213 2.39 29.14 12.25
C ILE A 213 3.35 29.80 11.27
N LEU A 214 3.75 29.05 10.24
CA LEU A 214 4.59 29.57 9.18
C LEU A 214 3.72 30.30 8.15
N THR A 215 4.34 31.19 7.37
CA THR A 215 3.68 31.84 6.20
C THR A 215 3.48 30.88 5.01
N LYS A 216 3.88 29.61 5.17
CA LYS A 216 3.73 28.54 4.19
C LYS A 216 2.51 27.69 4.54
N PHE A 217 2.00 26.95 3.57
CA PHE A 217 0.94 25.97 3.79
C PHE A 217 1.52 24.57 3.95
N ASN A 218 0.79 23.71 4.66
CA ASN A 218 1.10 22.29 4.74
C ASN A 218 0.61 21.60 3.46
N ALA A 219 1.51 20.89 2.76
CA ALA A 219 1.16 20.19 1.52
C ALA A 219 0.54 18.80 1.77
N GLY A 220 0.42 18.35 3.02
CA GLY A 220 -0.12 17.05 3.39
C GLY A 220 -1.63 16.97 3.29
N ASN A 221 -2.32 18.10 3.33
CA ASN A 221 -3.74 18.18 3.02
C ASN A 221 -4.03 19.51 2.31
N PHE A 222 -4.73 19.43 1.19
CA PHE A 222 -5.19 20.61 0.48
C PHE A 222 -6.37 20.23 -0.40
N LEU A 223 -7.02 21.26 -0.89
CA LEU A 223 -8.09 21.19 -1.85
C LEU A 223 -7.63 21.84 -3.13
N THR A 224 -8.05 21.27 -4.25
CA THR A 224 -7.95 21.93 -5.54
C THR A 224 -9.21 21.75 -6.37
N ALA A 225 -9.53 22.71 -7.21
CA ALA A 225 -10.59 22.60 -8.19
C ALA A 225 -10.08 22.92 -9.59
N HIS A 226 -10.67 22.25 -10.57
CA HIS A 226 -10.43 22.50 -11.98
C HIS A 226 -11.51 23.42 -12.54
N PHE A 227 -11.11 24.59 -13.06
CA PHE A 227 -12.02 25.39 -13.85
C PHE A 227 -12.20 24.75 -15.22
N THR A 228 -13.31 24.07 -15.41
CA THR A 228 -13.82 23.86 -16.76
C THR A 228 -14.48 25.16 -17.18
N GLY A 229 -13.86 25.92 -18.10
CA GLY A 229 -14.34 27.22 -18.58
C GLY A 229 -15.65 27.17 -19.39
N GLN A 230 -16.57 26.27 -19.06
CA GLN A 230 -17.74 25.91 -19.87
C GLN A 230 -19.03 26.65 -19.49
N ASN A 231 -19.08 27.43 -18.41
CA ASN A 231 -20.30 28.18 -18.02
C ASN A 231 -20.03 29.67 -17.76
N GLN A 232 -19.55 30.38 -18.79
CA GLN A 232 -19.64 31.84 -18.88
C GLN A 232 -20.58 32.21 -20.04
N ASN A 233 -21.87 31.91 -19.90
CA ASN A 233 -22.94 32.49 -20.72
C ASN A 233 -24.09 32.92 -19.81
#